data_AF-U5CZZ9-F1
#
_entry.id   AF-U5CZZ9-F1
#
_cell.length_a   1.000
_cell.length_b   1.000
_cell.length_c   1.000
_cell.angle_alpha   90.00
_cell.angle_beta   90.00
_cell.angle_gamma   90.00
#
_symmetry.space_group_name_H-M   'P 1'
#
loop_
_entity.id
_entity.type
_entity.pdbx_description
1 polymer ?
#
loop_
_entity_poly.entity_id
_entity_poly.type
_entity_poly.pdbx_seq_one_letter_code
_entity_poly.pdbx_strand_id
1 'polypeptide(L)'
;MGSKSAEKPHALCIPYPAQGHINPMMHLAKLLHARGFYITFVNTEFNHERVTSSGGAIELKHLEDFNLESIPDGLPPDDCRTQESLFDATTKYFLSPFKDLVSNSMAPWKSLGLHA
;
A
#
# COMPACT_ATOMS: atom_id res chain seq x y z
N MET A 1 8.65 -10.79 34.70
CA MET A 1 7.56 -11.14 33.76
C MET A 1 7.50 -10.04 32.72
N GLY A 2 8.05 -10.26 31.52
CA GLY A 2 8.03 -9.24 30.46
C GLY A 2 6.62 -9.09 29.92
N SER A 3 6.12 -7.86 29.88
CA SER A 3 4.88 -7.55 29.15
C SER A 3 5.11 -7.90 27.69
N LYS A 4 4.26 -8.75 27.10
CA LYS A 4 4.15 -8.82 25.64
C LYS A 4 3.89 -7.38 25.16
N SER A 5 4.81 -6.78 24.40
CA SER A 5 4.50 -5.51 23.75
C SER A 5 3.23 -5.75 22.93
N ALA A 6 2.18 -4.97 23.15
CA ALA A 6 0.99 -5.07 22.33
C ALA A 6 1.42 -4.78 20.88
N GLU A 7 1.37 -5.81 20.02
CA GLU A 7 1.73 -5.65 18.61
C GLU A 7 0.80 -4.62 17.97
N LYS A 8 1.41 -3.68 17.24
CA LYS A 8 0.68 -2.64 16.52
C LYS A 8 -0.15 -3.32 15.42
N PRO A 9 -1.48 -3.11 15.34
CA PRO A 9 -2.28 -3.70 14.29
C PRO A 9 -1.86 -3.14 12.93
N HIS A 10 -1.70 -4.01 11.93
CA HIS A 10 -1.30 -3.63 10.57
C HIS A 10 -2.51 -3.52 9.66
N ALA A 11 -2.71 -2.36 9.04
CA ALA A 11 -3.69 -2.16 7.97
C ALA A 11 -3.02 -2.03 6.61
N LEU A 12 -3.49 -2.85 5.66
CA LEU A 12 -3.14 -2.74 4.24
C LEU A 12 -4.25 -1.93 3.55
N CYS A 13 -3.92 -0.72 3.10
CA CYS A 13 -4.86 0.21 2.47
C CYS A 13 -4.67 0.19 0.95
N ILE A 14 -5.64 -0.39 0.23
CA ILE A 14 -5.57 -0.56 -1.22
C ILE A 14 -6.75 0.18 -1.87
N PRO A 15 -6.56 1.40 -2.40
CA PRO A 15 -7.59 2.08 -3.16
C PRO A 15 -7.82 1.39 -4.52
N TYR A 16 -9.05 1.53 -5.01
CA TYR A 16 -9.31 1.31 -6.44
C TYR A 16 -8.54 2.37 -7.26
N PRO A 17 -7.98 2.04 -8.45
CA PRO A 17 -7.06 2.93 -9.17
C PRO A 17 -7.79 4.05 -9.94
N ALA A 18 -8.61 4.80 -9.22
CA ALA A 18 -9.29 5.99 -9.68
C ALA A 18 -9.01 7.13 -8.70
N GLN A 19 -8.76 8.35 -9.20
CA GLN A 19 -8.39 9.50 -8.37
C GLN A 19 -9.41 9.77 -7.25
N GLY A 20 -10.70 9.56 -7.52
CA GLY A 20 -11.78 9.68 -6.55
C GLY A 20 -11.73 8.67 -5.39
N HIS A 21 -10.93 7.60 -5.50
CA HIS A 21 -10.76 6.57 -4.46
C HIS A 21 -9.42 6.66 -3.74
N ILE A 22 -8.36 7.11 -4.42
CA ILE A 22 -7.02 7.23 -3.84
C ILE A 22 -6.99 8.23 -2.69
N ASN A 23 -7.48 9.46 -2.91
CA ASN A 23 -7.43 10.50 -1.88
C ASN A 23 -8.27 10.16 -0.63
N PRO A 24 -9.53 9.69 -0.75
CA PRO A 24 -10.30 9.26 0.42
C PRO A 24 -9.64 8.12 1.19
N MET A 25 -9.10 7.11 0.50
CA MET A 25 -8.37 6.02 1.15
C MET A 25 -7.12 6.54 1.87
N MET A 26 -6.42 7.52 1.29
CA MET A 26 -5.25 8.13 1.93
C MET A 26 -5.61 8.88 3.21
N HIS A 27 -6.73 9.61 3.22
CA HIS A 27 -7.23 10.23 4.45
C HIS A 27 -7.61 9.19 5.51
N LEU A 28 -8.27 8.10 5.11
CA LEU A 28 -8.58 6.98 6.01
C LEU A 28 -7.30 6.36 6.58
N ALA A 29 -6.28 6.13 5.75
CA ALA A 29 -5.00 5.59 6.17
C ALA A 29 -4.30 6.50 7.20
N LYS A 30 -4.30 7.82 6.98
CA LYS A 30 -3.80 8.80 7.96
C LYS A 30 -4.57 8.74 9.29
N LEU A 31 -5.90 8.57 9.24
CA LEU A 31 -6.75 8.42 10.44
C LEU A 31 -6.52 7.11 11.20
N LEU A 32 -6.20 6.02 10.50
CA LEU A 32 -5.83 4.74 11.11
C LEU A 32 -4.44 4.81 11.74
N HIS A 33 -3.48 5.43 11.06
CA HIS A 33 -2.14 5.68 11.60
C HIS A 33 -2.20 6.48 12.91
N ALA A 34 -2.98 7.56 12.93
CA ALA A 34 -3.22 8.36 14.14
C ALA A 34 -3.88 7.58 15.30
N ARG A 35 -4.52 6.44 15.01
CA ARG A 35 -5.08 5.51 16.01
C ARG A 35 -4.13 4.39 16.39
N GLY A 36 -2.87 4.47 15.97
CA GLY A 36 -1.84 3.50 16.32
C GLY A 36 -1.83 2.28 15.42
N PHE A 37 -2.26 2.37 14.15
CA PHE A 37 -2.01 1.30 13.17
C PHE A 37 -0.66 1.48 12.48
N TYR A 38 0.00 0.37 12.17
CA TYR A 38 1.03 0.34 11.14
C TYR A 38 0.33 0.30 9.78
N ILE A 39 0.72 1.19 8.87
CA ILE A 39 0.05 1.35 7.57
C ILE A 39 0.97 0.91 6.46
N THR A 40 0.43 0.11 5.54
CA THR A 40 0.99 -0.04 4.20
C THR A 40 -0.07 0.41 3.19
N PHE A 41 0.18 1.53 2.54
CA PHE A 41 -0.66 2.08 1.49
C PHE A 41 -0.17 1.59 0.13
N VAL A 42 -0.99 0.86 -0.60
CA VAL A 42 -0.58 0.13 -1.80
C VAL A 42 -1.26 0.74 -3.01
N ASN A 43 -0.48 1.27 -3.94
CA ASN A 43 -0.97 1.71 -5.25
C ASN A 43 -0.54 0.75 -6.35
N THR A 44 -1.09 0.90 -7.55
CA THR A 44 -0.39 0.41 -8.74
C THR A 44 0.86 1.26 -9.00
N GLU A 45 1.88 0.73 -9.66
CA GLU A 45 3.11 1.47 -10.03
C GLU A 45 2.81 2.82 -10.68
N PHE A 46 1.93 2.85 -11.68
CA PHE A 46 1.50 4.08 -12.33
C PHE A 46 0.90 5.12 -11.36
N ASN A 47 0.04 4.69 -10.45
CA ASN A 47 -0.57 5.60 -9.47
C ASN A 47 0.43 6.00 -8.38
N HIS A 48 1.36 5.10 -8.02
CA HIS A 48 2.42 5.37 -7.07
C HIS A 48 3.32 6.51 -7.55
N GLU A 49 3.74 6.48 -8.82
CA GLU A 49 4.54 7.55 -9.43
C GLU A 49 3.81 8.90 -9.42
N ARG A 50 2.50 8.90 -9.71
CA ARG A 50 1.69 10.13 -9.70
C ARG A 50 1.51 10.70 -8.29
N VAL A 51 1.25 9.84 -7.31
CA VAL A 51 1.12 10.23 -5.90
C VAL A 51 2.44 10.74 -5.34
N THR A 52 3.56 10.13 -5.71
CA THR A 52 4.89 10.56 -5.27
C THR A 52 5.35 11.85 -5.94
N SER A 53 5.09 12.01 -7.24
CA SER A 53 5.48 13.20 -8.02
C SER A 53 4.69 14.46 -7.67
N SER A 54 3.45 14.31 -7.18
CA SER A 54 2.60 15.44 -6.76
C SER A 54 2.94 16.01 -5.38
N GLY A 55 3.97 15.49 -4.71
CA GLY A 55 4.40 15.94 -3.39
C GLY A 55 3.58 15.38 -2.21
N GLY A 56 2.41 14.78 -2.46
CA GLY A 56 1.56 14.19 -1.43
C GLY A 56 2.21 13.05 -0.66
N ALA A 57 3.17 12.34 -1.26
CA ALA A 57 3.94 11.31 -0.58
C ALA A 57 5.10 11.87 0.29
N ILE A 58 5.53 13.12 0.09
CA ILE A 58 6.68 13.68 0.83
C ILE A 58 6.36 13.77 2.32
N GLU A 59 5.15 14.24 2.67
CA GLU A 59 4.69 14.29 4.06
C GLU A 59 4.63 12.91 4.72
N LEU A 60 4.33 11.87 3.94
CA LEU A 60 4.14 10.50 4.43
C LEU A 60 5.46 9.77 4.64
N LYS A 61 6.49 10.06 3.84
CA LYS A 61 7.83 9.45 3.95
C LYS A 61 8.50 9.68 5.31
N HIS A 62 8.07 10.70 6.05
CA HIS A 62 8.59 11.03 7.37
C HIS A 62 7.81 10.39 8.52
N LEU A 63 6.68 9.74 8.24
CA LEU A 63 5.89 9.07 9.26
C LEU A 63 6.46 7.68 9.51
N GLU A 64 6.98 7.46 10.71
CA GLU A 64 7.29 6.11 11.20
C GLU A 64 6.01 5.25 11.12
N ASP A 65 6.15 3.98 10.71
CA ASP A 65 5.05 3.03 10.53
C ASP A 65 4.01 3.40 9.46
N PHE A 66 4.39 4.23 8.47
CA PHE A 66 3.57 4.50 7.29
C PHE A 66 4.37 4.25 6.01
N ASN A 67 4.13 3.12 5.36
CA ASN A 67 4.82 2.74 4.12
C ASN A 67 3.91 2.96 2.91
N LEU A 68 4.48 3.53 1.84
CA LEU A 68 3.87 3.54 0.52
C LEU A 68 4.55 2.47 -0.33
N GLU A 69 3.76 1.52 -0.81
CA GLU A 69 4.21 0.43 -1.67
C GLU A 69 3.52 0.51 -3.03
N SER A 70 4.06 -0.22 -4.00
CA SER A 70 3.46 -0.39 -5.31
C SER A 70 3.37 -1.85 -5.72
N ILE A 71 2.33 -2.19 -6.48
CA ILE A 71 2.23 -3.44 -7.21
C ILE A 71 2.15 -3.15 -8.73
N PRO A 72 2.62 -4.07 -9.59
CA PRO A 72 2.45 -3.93 -11.03
C PRO A 72 0.97 -3.84 -11.41
N ASP A 73 0.64 -2.95 -12.36
CA ASP A 73 -0.70 -2.91 -12.96
C ASP A 73 -0.93 -4.02 -14.00
N GLY A 74 0.15 -4.65 -14.48
CA GLY A 74 0.11 -5.72 -15.49
C GLY A 74 -0.03 -5.23 -16.93
N LEU A 75 0.01 -3.91 -17.15
CA LEU A 75 -0.05 -3.32 -18.48
C LEU A 75 1.36 -3.16 -19.06
N PRO A 76 1.55 -3.37 -20.39
CA PRO A 76 2.79 -3.06 -21.07
C PRO A 76 3.25 -1.61 -20.82
N PRO A 77 4.56 -1.31 -20.83
CA PRO A 77 5.07 0.05 -20.67
C PRO A 77 4.48 1.03 -21.70
N ASP A 78 4.34 0.58 -22.95
CA ASP A 78 3.91 1.39 -24.10
C ASP A 78 2.39 1.64 -24.16
N ASP A 79 1.59 0.96 -23.32
CA ASP A 79 0.15 1.12 -23.32
C ASP A 79 -0.27 2.45 -22.64
N CYS A 80 -1.22 3.14 -23.28
CA CYS A 80 -1.84 4.31 -22.68
C CYS A 80 -2.67 3.89 -21.46
N ARG A 81 -2.27 4.39 -20.28
CA ARG A 81 -2.95 4.12 -19.01
C ARG A 81 -4.14 5.06 -18.87
N THR A 82 -5.25 4.68 -19.49
CA THR A 82 -6.56 5.31 -19.30
C THR A 82 -7.25 4.73 -18.07
N GLN A 83 -8.35 5.33 -17.67
CA GLN A 83 -9.13 4.83 -16.55
C GLN A 83 -9.68 3.42 -16.84
N GLU A 84 -10.18 3.21 -18.05
CA GLU A 84 -10.73 1.94 -18.51
C GLU A 84 -9.68 0.83 -18.53
N SER A 85 -8.48 1.13 -19.06
CA SER A 85 -7.41 0.12 -19.12
C SER A 85 -6.91 -0.27 -17.73
N LEU A 86 -6.82 0.67 -16.79
CA LEU A 86 -6.48 0.39 -15.39
C LEU A 86 -7.56 -0.43 -14.67
N PHE A 87 -8.84 -0.20 -14.98
CA PHE A 87 -9.95 -0.95 -14.39
C PHE A 87 -9.93 -2.40 -14.84
N ASP A 88 -9.81 -2.62 -16.15
CA ASP A 88 -9.70 -3.95 -16.74
C ASP A 88 -8.46 -4.69 -16.24
N ALA A 89 -7.33 -4.00 -16.17
CA ALA A 89 -6.07 -4.57 -15.69
C ALA A 89 -6.15 -4.98 -14.22
N THR A 90 -6.80 -4.16 -13.38
CA THR A 90 -7.04 -4.50 -11.97
C THR A 90 -7.84 -5.79 -11.84
N THR A 91 -8.89 -5.97 -12.64
CA THR A 91 -9.69 -7.21 -12.59
C THR A 91 -8.90 -8.43 -13.07
N LYS A 92 -7.97 -8.27 -14.02
CA LYS A 92 -7.22 -9.37 -14.63
C LYS A 92 -5.95 -9.76 -13.86
N TYR A 93 -5.19 -8.77 -13.37
CA TYR A 93 -3.81 -8.97 -12.95
C TYR A 93 -3.57 -8.74 -11.46
N PHE A 94 -4.47 -8.06 -10.73
CA PHE A 94 -4.26 -7.67 -9.33
C PHE A 94 -3.96 -8.83 -8.38
N LEU A 95 -4.59 -9.99 -8.58
CA LEU A 95 -4.57 -11.08 -7.59
C LEU A 95 -3.17 -11.64 -7.33
N SER A 96 -2.35 -11.80 -8.37
CA SER A 96 -1.02 -12.40 -8.19
C SER A 96 -0.08 -11.46 -7.42
N PRO A 97 0.13 -10.21 -7.86
CA PRO A 97 0.95 -9.26 -7.11
C PRO A 97 0.42 -8.99 -5.70
N PHE A 98 -0.90 -9.00 -5.50
CA PHE A 98 -1.47 -8.85 -4.16
C PHE A 98 -1.09 -10.01 -3.23
N LYS A 99 -1.13 -11.26 -3.72
CA LYS A 99 -0.70 -12.42 -2.91
C LYS A 99 0.77 -12.35 -2.56
N ASP A 100 1.60 -11.94 -3.51
CA ASP A 100 3.05 -11.78 -3.30
C ASP A 100 3.31 -10.69 -2.26
N LEU A 101 2.63 -9.55 -2.40
CA LEU A 101 2.68 -8.45 -1.44
C LEU A 101 2.26 -8.92 -0.04
N VAL A 102 1.10 -9.56 0.12
CA VAL A 102 0.66 -10.03 1.46
C VAL A 102 1.66 -11.02 2.07
N SER A 103 2.22 -11.91 1.26
CA SER A 103 3.21 -12.89 1.72
C SER A 103 4.52 -12.24 2.21
N ASN A 104 4.88 -11.09 1.63
CA ASN A 104 6.10 -10.34 1.95
C ASN A 104 5.89 -9.24 3.01
N SER A 105 4.78 -8.50 2.94
CA SER A 105 4.46 -7.35 3.78
C SER A 105 3.87 -7.74 5.13
N MET A 106 3.34 -8.96 5.31
CA MET A 106 2.97 -9.47 6.63
C MET A 106 4.18 -9.92 7.46
N ALA A 107 5.42 -9.64 7.02
CA ALA A 107 6.64 -10.04 7.69
C ALA A 107 7.31 -9.03 8.67
N PRO A 108 6.64 -8.04 9.32
CA PRO A 108 7.33 -7.22 10.34
C PRO A 108 7.97 -8.09 11.44
N TRP A 109 7.34 -9.23 11.77
CA TRP A 109 7.79 -10.16 12.80
C TRP A 109 8.90 -11.14 12.36
N LYS A 110 9.17 -11.30 11.05
CA LYS A 110 10.31 -12.13 10.60
C LYS A 110 11.66 -11.47 10.86
N SER A 111 11.70 -10.15 11.01
CA SER A 111 12.93 -9.43 11.39
C SER A 111 13.29 -9.55 12.88
N LEU A 112 12.36 -10.04 13.72
CA LEU A 112 12.56 -10.18 15.17
C LEU A 112 13.23 -11.50 15.59
N GLY A 113 13.72 -12.31 14.64
CA GLY A 113 14.60 -13.44 14.96
C GLY A 113 13.97 -14.53 15.83
N LEU A 114 12.64 -14.59 15.93
CA LEU A 114 11.96 -15.68 16.61
C LEU A 114 11.74 -16.84 15.62
N HIS A 115 12.78 -17.67 15.51
CA HIS A 115 12.61 -19.03 15.00
C HIS A 115 11.72 -19.80 15.98
N ALA A 116 10.69 -20.44 15.43
CA ALA A 116 9.95 -21.51 16.08
C ALA A 116 10.85 -22.72 16.36
#